data_AF-A0A533SHS9-F1
#
_entry.id   AF-A0A533SHS9-F1
#
_cell.length_a   1.000
_cell.length_b   1.000
_cell.length_c   1.000
_cell.angle_alpha   90.00
_cell.angle_beta   90.00
_cell.angle_gamma   90.00
#
_symmetry.space_group_name_H-M   'P 1'
#
loop_
_entity.id
_entity.type
_entity.pdbx_description
1 polymer ?
#
loop_
_entity_poly.entity_id
_entity_poly.type
_entity_poly.pdbx_seq_one_letter_code
_entity_poly.pdbx_strand_id
1 'polypeptide(L)'
;MISRIAQLINRGALLFLLVFSCTVTSAPAAEGKKPVGGLTPEAALRAGERLYRTGMLPSGKPVAAIIRGNKRITGGDLTPCANCHTRSGLGAVVEEMLVPPINGPMLYAPLKYMQQIPGPIEHRTLFANSRPAYTDLTLVNALVKGVSPSGRPLSPFMPRYQLTAKEAEVMVHYLKNLSAKHSPGVTEQELRFAVVLSDTVTTEERDALLQPLEAYFREEWNGRVVAQQTKRSTRWREDKPAGPLFRKVSLDIWELKGGPEGWRSQLEAYNSAQPVFALLGGLVPGSWEPVHRFCEDNRIPCILPQTELPVLSSSDWYTLYFSRGYYQEGAAAAKYLAKSPGSPAGTPVIQVLRDNAEGKALAQGFAAERKKTGGGPVVQRIIAPTEKTDQAFWTKLAADHPGAVVLVWLGAADLEGIAALLEPGVKKTPSRLFVSATLLDRSWQSIPDSLRDITHITYPNRLPDDSRYPREIFTGWMKMKKLPVLNEEISSKVYLLNRILALTLVDLGTEYYRDFFIDLLDFGKDQTSTSVVYPLLRFAPGQRYASVGCYVVTLTKGASPRLVPQGEWILF
;
A
#
# COMPACT_ATOMS: atom_id res chain seq x y z
N MET A 1 -84.79 -15.33 17.46
CA MET A 1 -85.96 -15.42 16.58
C MET A 1 -85.55 -16.26 15.37
N ILE A 2 -85.83 -17.57 15.42
CA ILE A 2 -86.91 -18.25 14.65
C ILE A 2 -86.61 -18.15 13.15
N SER A 3 -86.03 -19.14 12.47
CA SER A 3 -86.66 -20.34 11.84
C SER A 3 -85.76 -20.64 10.61
N ARG A 4 -85.51 -21.84 10.06
CA ARG A 4 -86.18 -23.14 10.11
C ARG A 4 -85.42 -24.13 9.21
N ILE A 5 -85.50 -25.43 9.54
CA ILE A 5 -85.58 -26.62 8.64
C ILE A 5 -84.25 -27.20 8.12
N ALA A 6 -84.00 -28.51 8.07
CA ALA A 6 -84.52 -29.72 8.71
C ALA A 6 -83.60 -30.89 8.29
N GLN A 7 -83.56 -31.95 9.12
CA GLN A 7 -83.28 -33.37 8.80
C GLN A 7 -81.88 -33.77 8.27
N LEU A 8 -81.05 -34.42 9.11
CA LEU A 8 -80.90 -35.88 9.30
C LEU A 8 -80.44 -36.65 8.03
N ILE A 9 -79.20 -37.16 8.05
CA ILE A 9 -78.81 -38.59 7.95
C ILE A 9 -77.27 -38.74 7.83
N ASN A 10 -76.68 -39.22 8.92
CA ASN A 10 -75.66 -40.26 9.09
C ASN A 10 -74.65 -40.65 7.96
N ARG A 11 -73.38 -40.72 8.40
CA ARG A 11 -72.26 -41.63 8.04
C ARG A 11 -71.40 -41.34 6.81
N GLY A 12 -70.12 -41.10 7.07
CA GLY A 12 -69.02 -41.32 6.13
C GLY A 12 -67.73 -40.65 6.58
N ALA A 13 -66.91 -41.36 7.36
CA ALA A 13 -65.55 -40.94 7.67
C ALA A 13 -64.72 -40.86 6.38
N LEU A 14 -64.04 -39.74 6.13
CA LEU A 14 -62.94 -39.68 5.16
C LEU A 14 -61.81 -38.82 5.72
N LEU A 15 -60.73 -39.50 6.14
CA LEU A 15 -59.41 -38.92 6.39
C LEU A 15 -58.92 -38.24 5.10
N PHE A 16 -58.61 -36.94 5.18
CA PHE A 16 -57.80 -36.27 4.16
C PHE A 16 -56.33 -36.59 4.40
N LEU A 17 -55.82 -37.61 3.70
CA LEU A 17 -54.40 -37.90 3.54
C LEU A 17 -53.87 -37.08 2.37
N LEU A 18 -53.19 -35.97 2.67
CA LEU A 18 -52.40 -35.19 1.72
C LEU A 18 -51.21 -36.03 1.26
N VAL A 19 -51.30 -36.58 0.05
CA VAL A 19 -50.18 -37.22 -0.64
C VAL A 19 -49.17 -36.15 -1.04
N PHE A 20 -48.07 -36.06 -0.31
CA PHE A 20 -46.86 -35.35 -0.74
C PHE A 20 -46.25 -36.13 -1.91
N SER A 21 -46.52 -35.68 -3.13
CA SER A 21 -45.82 -36.18 -4.31
C SER A 21 -44.39 -35.63 -4.29
N CYS A 22 -43.43 -36.47 -3.90
CA CYS A 22 -42.01 -36.20 -4.03
C CYS A 22 -41.64 -36.11 -5.51
N THR A 23 -41.78 -34.92 -6.10
CA THR A 23 -41.02 -34.56 -7.30
C THR A 23 -39.58 -34.36 -6.88
N VAL A 24 -38.76 -35.39 -7.07
CA VAL A 24 -37.30 -35.27 -7.03
C VAL A 24 -36.92 -34.35 -8.18
N THR A 25 -36.80 -33.06 -7.91
CA THR A 25 -36.12 -32.11 -8.79
C THR A 25 -34.63 -32.48 -8.74
N SER A 26 -34.22 -33.28 -9.72
CA SER A 26 -32.80 -33.48 -10.02
C SER A 26 -32.17 -32.11 -10.25
N ALA A 27 -31.41 -31.63 -9.27
CA ALA A 27 -30.50 -30.52 -9.47
C ALA A 27 -29.64 -30.83 -10.70
N PRO A 28 -29.41 -29.87 -11.62
CA PRO A 28 -28.49 -30.11 -12.73
C PRO A 28 -27.13 -30.43 -12.12
N ALA A 29 -26.62 -31.63 -12.41
CA ALA A 29 -25.26 -32.00 -12.08
C ALA A 29 -24.35 -30.91 -12.64
N ALA A 30 -23.62 -30.22 -11.76
CA ALA A 30 -22.57 -29.32 -12.18
C ALA A 30 -21.65 -30.12 -13.10
N GLU A 31 -21.56 -29.73 -14.38
CA GLU A 31 -20.59 -30.30 -15.32
C GLU A 31 -19.22 -30.26 -14.64
N GLY A 32 -18.74 -31.43 -14.21
CA GLY A 32 -17.50 -31.56 -13.48
C GLY A 32 -16.36 -31.12 -14.39
N LYS A 33 -15.89 -29.88 -14.23
CA LYS A 33 -14.71 -29.38 -14.94
C LYS A 33 -13.58 -30.39 -14.75
N LYS A 34 -12.91 -30.77 -15.85
CA LYS A 34 -11.81 -31.73 -15.84
C LYS A 34 -10.76 -31.34 -14.77
N PRO A 35 -10.28 -32.29 -13.95
CA PRO A 35 -9.21 -32.04 -13.00
C PRO A 35 -7.94 -31.54 -13.71
N VAL A 36 -7.22 -30.62 -13.07
CA VAL A 36 -5.96 -30.04 -13.57
C VAL A 36 -4.83 -30.53 -12.67
N GLY A 37 -3.93 -31.36 -13.19
CA GLY A 37 -2.85 -31.95 -12.39
C GLY A 37 -3.35 -32.80 -11.22
N GLY A 38 -4.60 -33.31 -11.30
CA GLY A 38 -5.26 -34.04 -10.21
C GLY A 38 -5.95 -33.16 -9.15
N LEU A 39 -6.04 -31.85 -9.38
CA LEU A 39 -6.75 -30.90 -8.50
C LEU A 39 -8.03 -30.38 -9.17
N THR A 40 -8.97 -29.85 -8.38
CA THR A 40 -10.05 -29.03 -8.94
C THR A 40 -9.46 -27.77 -9.57
N PRO A 41 -10.11 -27.15 -10.58
CA PRO A 41 -9.59 -25.94 -11.22
C PRO A 41 -9.27 -24.81 -10.22
N GLU A 42 -10.14 -24.59 -9.22
CA GLU A 42 -9.94 -23.55 -8.21
C GLU A 42 -8.76 -23.88 -7.27
N ALA A 43 -8.58 -25.16 -6.92
CA ALA A 43 -7.41 -25.60 -6.16
C ALA A 43 -6.11 -25.51 -6.98
N ALA A 44 -6.17 -25.81 -8.28
CA ALA A 44 -5.07 -25.66 -9.21
C ALA A 44 -4.66 -24.19 -9.37
N LEU A 45 -5.61 -23.25 -9.46
CA LEU A 45 -5.32 -21.82 -9.48
C LEU A 45 -4.57 -21.37 -8.23
N ARG A 46 -5.05 -21.75 -7.03
CA ARG A 46 -4.36 -21.41 -5.77
C ARG A 46 -2.96 -22.04 -5.69
N ALA A 47 -2.81 -23.27 -6.15
CA ALA A 47 -1.53 -23.96 -6.13
C ALA A 47 -0.53 -23.34 -7.14
N GLY A 48 -0.99 -23.01 -8.34
CA GLY A 48 -0.18 -22.31 -9.34
C GLY A 48 0.17 -20.89 -8.94
N GLU A 49 -0.73 -20.16 -8.25
CA GLU A 49 -0.43 -18.84 -7.66
C GLU A 49 0.69 -18.92 -6.64
N ARG A 50 0.65 -19.91 -5.72
CA ARG A 50 1.74 -20.14 -4.76
C ARG A 50 3.04 -20.48 -5.46
N LEU A 51 3.02 -21.38 -6.45
CA LEU A 51 4.22 -21.71 -7.22
C LEU A 51 4.80 -20.46 -7.92
N TYR A 52 3.94 -19.65 -8.53
CA TYR A 52 4.33 -18.43 -9.23
C TYR A 52 4.96 -17.37 -8.32
N ARG A 53 4.32 -17.13 -7.17
CA ARG A 53 4.66 -16.01 -6.28
C ARG A 53 5.74 -16.36 -5.27
N THR A 54 5.81 -17.61 -4.83
CA THR A 54 6.71 -18.02 -3.74
C THR A 54 7.61 -19.20 -4.10
N GLY A 55 7.48 -19.78 -5.30
CA GLY A 55 8.26 -20.94 -5.70
C GLY A 55 7.87 -22.24 -5.00
N MET A 56 6.70 -22.31 -4.37
CA MET A 56 6.24 -23.48 -3.61
C MET A 56 5.30 -24.37 -4.42
N LEU A 57 5.65 -25.66 -4.53
CA LEU A 57 4.84 -26.68 -5.21
C LEU A 57 3.55 -27.00 -4.45
N PRO A 58 2.55 -27.66 -5.08
CA PRO A 58 1.34 -28.12 -4.40
C PRO A 58 1.63 -29.01 -3.17
N SER A 59 2.76 -29.71 -3.17
CA SER A 59 3.25 -30.54 -2.07
C SER A 59 3.78 -29.75 -0.86
N GLY A 60 3.93 -28.43 -0.98
CA GLY A 60 4.56 -27.57 0.03
C GLY A 60 6.09 -27.53 -0.06
N LYS A 61 6.71 -28.33 -0.93
CA LYS A 61 8.16 -28.30 -1.17
C LYS A 61 8.53 -27.14 -2.10
N PRO A 62 9.69 -26.50 -1.91
CA PRO A 62 10.21 -25.55 -2.89
C PRO A 62 10.46 -26.24 -4.24
N VAL A 63 10.15 -25.56 -5.34
CA VAL A 63 10.52 -26.03 -6.68
C VAL A 63 12.05 -25.98 -6.85
N ALA A 64 12.58 -26.92 -7.63
CA ALA A 64 13.97 -26.89 -8.05
C ALA A 64 14.07 -26.36 -9.48
N ALA A 65 15.14 -25.65 -9.80
CA ALA A 65 15.42 -25.22 -11.16
C ALA A 65 16.91 -25.32 -11.48
N ILE A 66 17.22 -25.25 -12.77
CA ILE A 66 18.59 -25.18 -13.29
C ILE A 66 18.81 -23.79 -13.87
N ILE A 67 19.90 -23.14 -13.48
CA ILE A 67 20.38 -21.87 -14.04
C ILE A 67 21.82 -22.01 -14.54
N ARG A 68 22.33 -20.99 -15.26
CA ARG A 68 23.72 -20.82 -15.76
C ARG A 68 24.73 -21.89 -15.32
N GLY A 69 25.31 -22.61 -16.29
CA GLY A 69 26.35 -23.61 -16.01
C GLY A 69 25.83 -24.91 -15.39
N ASN A 70 24.54 -25.22 -15.58
CA ASN A 70 23.87 -26.41 -15.04
C ASN A 70 23.79 -26.43 -13.49
N LYS A 71 23.84 -25.26 -12.85
CA LYS A 71 23.72 -25.13 -11.40
C LYS A 71 22.27 -25.37 -10.99
N ARG A 72 22.05 -26.37 -10.13
CA ARG A 72 20.76 -26.61 -9.49
C ARG A 72 20.54 -25.62 -8.34
N ILE A 73 19.37 -25.01 -8.30
CA ILE A 73 18.92 -24.09 -7.26
C ILE A 73 17.54 -24.52 -6.74
N THR A 74 17.26 -24.26 -5.46
CA THR A 74 15.98 -24.56 -4.81
C THR A 74 15.82 -23.74 -3.52
N GLY A 75 14.59 -23.62 -3.01
CA GLY A 75 14.33 -22.89 -1.77
C GLY A 75 14.66 -21.40 -1.91
N GLY A 76 15.26 -20.82 -0.88
CA GLY A 76 15.60 -19.38 -0.84
C GLY A 76 16.59 -18.92 -1.91
N ASP A 77 17.35 -19.84 -2.53
CA ASP A 77 18.27 -19.52 -3.62
C ASP A 77 17.56 -19.32 -4.98
N LEU A 78 16.29 -19.71 -5.08
CA LEU A 78 15.48 -19.56 -6.28
C LEU A 78 14.66 -18.28 -6.21
N THR A 79 14.86 -17.40 -7.19
CA THR A 79 13.97 -16.25 -7.43
C THR A 79 12.62 -16.72 -7.99
N PRO A 80 11.48 -16.48 -7.30
CA PRO A 80 10.16 -16.83 -7.82
C PRO A 80 9.82 -16.12 -9.14
N CYS A 81 8.94 -16.69 -9.94
CA CYS A 81 8.53 -16.14 -11.24
C CYS A 81 8.07 -14.68 -11.14
N ALA A 82 7.28 -14.36 -10.10
CA ALA A 82 6.73 -13.03 -9.87
C ALA A 82 7.79 -11.95 -9.61
N ASN A 83 9.02 -12.30 -9.22
CA ASN A 83 10.07 -11.32 -8.97
C ASN A 83 10.74 -10.84 -10.27
N CYS A 84 10.60 -11.57 -11.38
CA CYS A 84 11.06 -11.14 -12.70
C CYS A 84 9.88 -10.71 -13.58
N HIS A 85 8.81 -11.50 -13.61
CA HIS A 85 7.65 -11.29 -14.46
C HIS A 85 6.53 -10.45 -13.82
N THR A 86 6.78 -9.93 -12.61
CA THR A 86 5.85 -9.15 -11.77
C THR A 86 4.61 -9.94 -11.32
N ARG A 87 3.77 -9.40 -10.43
CA ARG A 87 2.60 -10.17 -9.94
C ARG A 87 1.50 -10.28 -10.98
N SER A 88 1.38 -9.32 -11.90
CA SER A 88 0.45 -9.38 -13.02
C SER A 88 0.89 -10.32 -14.14
N GLY A 89 2.17 -10.69 -14.19
CA GLY A 89 2.71 -11.46 -15.31
C GLY A 89 2.93 -10.62 -16.57
N LEU A 90 2.87 -9.29 -16.50
CA LEU A 90 3.10 -8.43 -17.66
C LEU A 90 4.57 -8.04 -17.84
N GLY A 91 5.43 -8.44 -16.89
CA GLY A 91 6.86 -8.21 -16.97
C GLY A 91 7.26 -6.76 -16.69
N ALA A 92 8.57 -6.55 -16.63
CA ALA A 92 9.19 -5.26 -16.38
C ALA A 92 10.57 -5.21 -17.06
N VAL A 93 11.22 -4.06 -17.00
CA VAL A 93 12.64 -3.94 -17.34
C VAL A 93 13.47 -4.09 -16.07
N VAL A 94 14.45 -5.01 -16.11
CA VAL A 94 15.38 -5.27 -15.01
C VAL A 94 16.80 -5.12 -15.56
N GLU A 95 17.58 -4.17 -15.03
CA GLU A 95 18.99 -3.94 -15.43
C GLU A 95 19.17 -3.90 -16.96
N GLU A 96 18.32 -3.13 -17.66
CA GLU A 96 18.27 -2.99 -19.14
C GLU A 96 17.74 -4.20 -19.92
N MET A 97 17.33 -5.27 -19.26
CA MET A 97 16.70 -6.43 -19.89
C MET A 97 15.18 -6.35 -19.78
N LEU A 98 14.49 -6.41 -20.92
CA LEU A 98 13.05 -6.63 -20.95
C LEU A 98 12.73 -8.07 -20.51
N VAL A 99 12.08 -8.21 -19.35
CA VAL A 99 11.42 -9.44 -18.95
C VAL A 99 10.03 -9.47 -19.61
N PRO A 100 9.73 -10.44 -20.48
CA PRO A 100 8.53 -10.38 -21.32
C PRO A 100 7.24 -10.68 -20.51
N PRO A 101 6.07 -10.22 -21.02
CA PRO A 101 4.78 -10.61 -20.49
C PRO A 101 4.53 -12.11 -20.71
N ILE A 102 4.06 -12.77 -19.65
CA ILE A 102 3.75 -14.20 -19.56
C ILE A 102 2.33 -14.47 -19.03
N ASN A 103 1.45 -13.47 -19.01
CA ASN A 103 0.03 -13.70 -18.74
C ASN A 103 -0.65 -14.39 -19.94
N GLY A 104 -1.77 -15.06 -19.68
CA GLY A 104 -2.48 -15.90 -20.65
C GLY A 104 -2.76 -15.21 -21.99
N PRO A 105 -3.44 -14.04 -22.00
CA PRO A 105 -3.70 -13.29 -23.22
C PRO A 105 -2.46 -13.05 -24.08
N MET A 106 -1.31 -12.76 -23.46
CA MET A 106 -0.07 -12.49 -24.18
C MET A 106 0.63 -13.77 -24.63
N LEU A 107 0.70 -14.80 -23.79
CA LEU A 107 1.34 -16.08 -24.16
C LEU A 107 0.64 -16.75 -25.34
N TYR A 108 -0.69 -16.78 -25.33
CA TYR A 108 -1.49 -17.50 -26.33
C TYR A 108 -1.83 -16.65 -27.56
N ALA A 109 -1.27 -15.44 -27.66
CA ALA A 109 -1.26 -14.61 -28.85
C ALA A 109 0.16 -14.47 -29.42
N PRO A 110 0.31 -14.27 -30.74
CA PRO A 110 1.60 -13.93 -31.33
C PRO A 110 2.04 -12.54 -30.86
N LEU A 111 3.32 -12.42 -30.49
CA LEU A 111 3.96 -11.16 -30.11
C LEU A 111 4.85 -10.71 -31.27
N LYS A 112 4.37 -9.76 -32.06
CA LYS A 112 4.99 -9.31 -33.32
C LYS A 112 5.52 -7.89 -33.24
N TYR A 113 4.89 -7.03 -32.45
CA TYR A 113 5.13 -5.60 -32.46
C TYR A 113 5.43 -5.06 -31.06
N MET A 114 6.32 -4.07 -30.97
CA MET A 114 6.68 -3.41 -29.72
C MET A 114 5.47 -2.76 -29.01
N GLN A 115 4.43 -2.37 -29.76
CA GLN A 115 3.20 -1.77 -29.22
C GLN A 115 2.37 -2.75 -28.39
N GLN A 116 2.62 -4.05 -28.53
CA GLN A 116 2.01 -5.07 -27.71
C GLN A 116 2.70 -5.20 -26.35
N ILE A 117 3.88 -4.59 -26.15
CA ILE A 117 4.57 -4.61 -24.85
C ILE A 117 3.91 -3.59 -23.90
N PRO A 118 3.33 -4.07 -22.78
CA PRO A 118 2.66 -3.21 -21.82
C PRO A 118 3.67 -2.40 -20.99
N GLY A 119 3.17 -1.33 -20.37
CA GLY A 119 3.95 -0.48 -19.49
C GLY A 119 4.66 0.69 -20.20
N PRO A 120 5.68 1.26 -19.54
CA PRO A 120 6.44 2.42 -20.02
C PRO A 120 7.01 2.23 -21.42
N ILE A 121 7.23 3.36 -22.11
CA ILE A 121 7.80 3.35 -23.46
C ILE A 121 9.17 2.67 -23.53
N GLU A 122 9.96 2.76 -22.46
CA GLU A 122 11.28 2.13 -22.29
C GLU A 122 11.21 0.60 -22.43
N HIS A 123 10.12 -0.03 -21.99
CA HIS A 123 9.91 -1.47 -22.18
C HIS A 123 9.82 -1.81 -23.68
N ARG A 124 9.13 -0.96 -24.44
CA ARG A 124 8.88 -1.18 -25.88
C ARG A 124 10.13 -1.02 -26.71
N THR A 125 11.04 -0.11 -26.33
CA THR A 125 12.31 0.10 -27.04
C THR A 125 13.27 -1.07 -26.90
N LEU A 126 13.12 -1.89 -25.85
CA LEU A 126 13.92 -3.09 -25.62
C LEU A 126 13.30 -4.36 -26.25
N PHE A 127 12.17 -4.23 -26.94
CA PHE A 127 11.57 -5.35 -27.67
C PHE A 127 12.43 -5.76 -28.87
N ALA A 128 13.09 -6.91 -28.77
CA ALA A 128 14.02 -7.36 -29.79
C ALA A 128 13.52 -8.55 -30.62
N ASN A 129 12.61 -9.37 -30.10
CA ASN A 129 12.29 -10.66 -30.70
C ASN A 129 10.78 -10.90 -30.78
N SER A 130 10.29 -11.08 -32.01
CA SER A 130 8.94 -11.61 -32.22
C SER A 130 8.86 -13.10 -31.86
N ARG A 131 7.67 -13.55 -31.50
CA ARG A 131 7.37 -14.96 -31.28
C ARG A 131 5.95 -15.33 -31.74
N PRO A 132 5.74 -16.58 -32.20
CA PRO A 132 4.39 -17.11 -32.36
C PRO A 132 3.68 -17.26 -31.00
N ALA A 133 2.38 -17.58 -31.06
CA ALA A 133 1.62 -17.97 -29.88
C ALA A 133 2.20 -19.25 -29.27
N TYR A 134 2.16 -19.35 -27.94
CA TYR A 134 2.43 -20.59 -27.24
C TYR A 134 1.25 -21.57 -27.37
N THR A 135 1.58 -22.85 -27.34
CA THR A 135 0.65 -23.93 -26.98
C THR A 135 1.04 -24.42 -25.58
N ASP A 136 0.19 -25.24 -24.96
CA ASP A 136 0.53 -25.82 -23.64
C ASP A 136 1.86 -26.59 -23.70
N LEU A 137 2.09 -27.34 -24.77
CA LEU A 137 3.33 -28.08 -24.97
C LEU A 137 4.54 -27.14 -25.12
N THR A 138 4.44 -26.09 -25.93
CA THR A 138 5.59 -25.16 -26.11
C THR A 138 5.83 -24.31 -24.88
N LEU A 139 4.79 -24.01 -24.09
CA LEU A 139 4.93 -23.32 -22.80
C LEU A 139 5.61 -24.20 -21.76
N VAL A 140 5.24 -25.48 -21.67
CA VAL A 140 5.96 -26.45 -20.81
C VAL A 140 7.42 -26.59 -21.26
N ASN A 141 7.70 -26.64 -22.56
CA ASN A 141 9.08 -26.64 -23.06
C ASN A 141 9.84 -25.35 -22.68
N ALA A 142 9.19 -24.19 -22.69
CA ALA A 142 9.80 -22.94 -22.22
C ALA A 142 10.15 -22.99 -20.73
N LEU A 143 9.23 -23.49 -19.88
CA LEU A 143 9.45 -23.59 -18.44
C LEU A 143 10.51 -24.62 -18.05
N VAL A 144 10.48 -25.80 -18.67
CA VAL A 144 11.33 -26.95 -18.27
C VAL A 144 12.64 -26.99 -19.04
N LYS A 145 12.61 -26.69 -20.34
CA LYS A 145 13.80 -26.78 -21.22
C LYS A 145 14.39 -25.41 -21.55
N GLY A 146 13.64 -24.33 -21.32
CA GLY A 146 14.09 -22.99 -21.69
C GLY A 146 14.14 -22.77 -23.19
N VAL A 147 13.18 -23.33 -23.92
CA VAL A 147 13.06 -23.22 -25.39
C VAL A 147 11.76 -22.52 -25.74
N SER A 148 11.85 -21.47 -26.56
CA SER A 148 10.72 -20.67 -27.03
C SER A 148 9.84 -21.46 -28.01
N PRO A 149 8.65 -20.94 -28.40
CA PRO A 149 7.77 -21.63 -29.34
C PRO A 149 8.32 -21.56 -30.78
N SER A 150 9.34 -20.75 -31.03
CA SER A 150 10.12 -20.73 -32.29
C SER A 150 11.37 -21.62 -32.24
N GLY A 151 11.56 -22.41 -31.17
CA GLY A 151 12.73 -23.28 -31.00
C GLY A 151 13.99 -22.56 -30.53
N ARG A 152 13.92 -21.25 -30.26
CA ARG A 152 15.09 -20.47 -29.80
C ARG A 152 15.33 -20.68 -28.30
N PRO A 153 16.58 -20.80 -27.84
CA PRO A 153 16.87 -20.84 -26.42
C PRO A 153 16.49 -19.52 -25.75
N LEU A 154 15.89 -19.59 -24.56
CA LEU A 154 15.58 -18.44 -23.71
C LEU A 154 16.84 -17.97 -22.98
N SER A 155 16.82 -16.72 -22.48
CA SER A 155 17.90 -16.14 -21.68
C SER A 155 18.42 -17.12 -20.63
N PRO A 156 19.75 -17.30 -20.46
CA PRO A 156 20.31 -18.24 -19.48
C PRO A 156 20.03 -17.84 -18.02
N PHE A 157 19.54 -16.61 -17.79
CA PHE A 157 19.08 -16.14 -16.49
C PHE A 157 17.68 -16.65 -16.12
N MET A 158 16.85 -17.04 -17.09
CA MET A 158 15.55 -17.62 -16.80
C MET A 158 15.73 -19.03 -16.20
N PRO A 159 15.15 -19.38 -15.04
CA PRO A 159 15.31 -20.72 -14.49
C PRO A 159 14.62 -21.81 -15.35
N ARG A 160 15.24 -22.99 -15.45
CA ARG A 160 14.65 -24.19 -16.07
C ARG A 160 14.09 -25.08 -14.96
N TYR A 161 12.78 -25.07 -14.79
CA TYR A 161 12.11 -25.67 -13.64
C TYR A 161 11.99 -27.18 -13.75
N GLN A 162 12.32 -27.88 -12.67
CA GLN A 162 12.16 -29.32 -12.52
C GLN A 162 10.73 -29.61 -12.06
N LEU A 163 9.80 -29.65 -13.00
CA LEU A 163 8.37 -29.88 -12.76
C LEU A 163 7.96 -31.28 -13.27
N THR A 164 7.13 -31.97 -12.49
CA THR A 164 6.39 -33.13 -13.00
C THR A 164 5.32 -32.69 -14.02
N ALA A 165 4.79 -33.62 -14.81
CA ALA A 165 3.72 -33.32 -15.77
C ALA A 165 2.49 -32.66 -15.09
N LYS A 166 2.10 -33.15 -13.91
CA LYS A 166 0.97 -32.59 -13.14
C LYS A 166 1.24 -31.19 -12.63
N GLU A 167 2.45 -30.92 -12.15
CA GLU A 167 2.84 -29.58 -11.66
C GLU A 167 2.97 -28.58 -12.82
N ALA A 168 3.48 -29.02 -13.97
CA ALA A 168 3.53 -28.21 -15.18
C ALA A 168 2.12 -27.87 -15.68
N GLU A 169 1.19 -28.82 -15.63
CA GLU A 169 -0.22 -28.59 -15.97
C GLU A 169 -0.87 -27.54 -15.05
N VAL A 170 -0.62 -27.63 -13.74
CA VAL A 170 -1.08 -26.62 -12.76
C VAL A 170 -0.49 -25.23 -13.06
N MET A 171 0.80 -25.15 -13.38
CA MET A 171 1.46 -23.88 -13.71
C MET A 171 0.90 -23.26 -15.00
N VAL A 172 0.70 -24.07 -16.05
CA VAL A 172 0.08 -23.63 -17.31
C VAL A 172 -1.35 -23.15 -17.06
N HIS A 173 -2.12 -23.87 -16.25
CA HIS A 173 -3.48 -23.47 -15.88
C HIS A 173 -3.50 -22.12 -15.17
N TYR A 174 -2.55 -21.86 -14.25
CA TYR A 174 -2.43 -20.57 -13.61
C TYR A 174 -2.05 -19.46 -14.60
N LEU A 175 -1.02 -19.64 -15.43
CA LEU A 175 -0.61 -18.62 -16.41
C LEU A 175 -1.72 -18.26 -17.40
N LYS A 176 -2.54 -19.23 -17.83
CA LYS A 176 -3.72 -18.96 -18.67
C LYS A 176 -4.73 -18.00 -18.01
N ASN A 177 -4.83 -18.04 -16.69
CA ASN A 177 -5.80 -17.25 -15.91
C ASN A 177 -5.17 -16.00 -15.26
N LEU A 178 -3.84 -15.94 -15.17
CA LEU A 178 -3.09 -14.79 -14.70
C LEU A 178 -3.42 -13.59 -15.58
N SER A 179 -3.92 -12.51 -14.98
CA SER A 179 -4.30 -11.26 -15.66
C SER A 179 -5.04 -11.49 -16.98
N ALA A 180 -6.02 -12.40 -16.96
CA ALA A 180 -6.79 -12.79 -18.15
C ALA A 180 -8.11 -12.02 -18.30
N LYS A 181 -8.56 -11.37 -17.22
CA LYS A 181 -9.77 -10.55 -17.18
C LYS A 181 -9.45 -9.23 -16.49
N HIS A 182 -10.00 -8.13 -17.00
CA HIS A 182 -9.90 -6.85 -16.31
C HIS A 182 -10.41 -6.98 -14.86
N SER A 183 -9.74 -6.27 -13.96
CA SER A 183 -10.15 -6.25 -12.55
C SER A 183 -11.50 -5.54 -12.36
N PRO A 184 -12.19 -5.75 -11.22
CA PRO A 184 -13.42 -5.02 -10.91
C PRO A 184 -13.20 -3.50 -10.92
N GLY A 185 -14.28 -2.74 -11.17
CA GLY A 185 -14.24 -1.28 -11.34
C GLY A 185 -13.79 -0.81 -12.72
N VAL A 186 -13.90 -1.69 -13.71
CA VAL A 186 -13.47 -1.44 -15.09
C VAL A 186 -14.64 -1.75 -16.04
N THR A 187 -15.10 -0.77 -16.79
CA THR A 187 -16.07 -0.94 -17.89
C THR A 187 -15.39 -0.69 -19.23
N GLU A 188 -16.11 -0.77 -20.36
CA GLU A 188 -15.52 -0.44 -21.66
C GLU A 188 -15.01 1.02 -21.74
N GLN A 189 -15.68 1.95 -21.04
CA GLN A 189 -15.45 3.39 -21.18
C GLN A 189 -14.85 4.04 -19.93
N GLU A 190 -14.92 3.37 -18.78
CA GLU A 190 -14.65 3.96 -17.47
C GLU A 190 -13.77 3.06 -16.59
N LEU A 191 -12.87 3.71 -15.83
CA LEU A 191 -12.08 3.14 -14.75
C LEU A 191 -12.48 3.85 -13.44
N ARG A 192 -13.01 3.10 -12.49
CA ARG A 192 -13.60 3.66 -11.26
C ARG A 192 -12.59 3.68 -10.12
N PHE A 193 -12.48 4.79 -9.41
CA PHE A 193 -11.71 4.90 -8.18
C PHE A 193 -12.62 5.32 -7.04
N ALA A 194 -12.20 5.09 -5.80
CA ALA A 194 -12.86 5.69 -4.64
C ALA A 194 -11.88 6.37 -3.69
N VAL A 195 -12.40 7.31 -2.91
CA VAL A 195 -11.74 7.85 -1.71
C VAL A 195 -12.57 7.42 -0.50
N VAL A 196 -11.89 6.92 0.53
CA VAL A 196 -12.52 6.60 1.82
C VAL A 196 -12.37 7.78 2.77
N LEU A 197 -13.49 8.29 3.29
CA LEU A 197 -13.53 9.37 4.28
C LEU A 197 -14.36 8.93 5.47
N SER A 198 -14.02 9.36 6.69
CA SER A 198 -14.93 9.27 7.84
C SER A 198 -15.82 10.51 7.92
N ASP A 199 -17.02 10.35 8.48
CA ASP A 199 -17.92 11.45 8.83
C ASP A 199 -17.39 12.42 9.89
N THR A 200 -16.32 12.06 10.60
CA THR A 200 -15.66 12.96 11.56
C THR A 200 -14.63 13.88 10.90
N VAL A 201 -14.32 13.69 9.61
CA VAL A 201 -13.40 14.55 8.86
C VAL A 201 -14.05 15.92 8.66
N THR A 202 -13.32 16.99 8.93
CA THR A 202 -13.85 18.35 8.75
C THR A 202 -14.09 18.66 7.27
N THR A 203 -15.01 19.59 6.98
CA THR A 203 -15.26 20.05 5.60
C THR A 203 -13.98 20.57 4.94
N GLU A 204 -13.13 21.27 5.70
CA GLU A 204 -11.87 21.82 5.21
C GLU A 204 -10.89 20.71 4.77
N GLU A 205 -10.70 19.68 5.59
CA GLU A 205 -9.83 18.55 5.28
C GLU A 205 -10.38 17.70 4.12
N ARG A 206 -11.70 17.46 4.12
CA ARG A 206 -12.41 16.80 3.01
C ARG A 206 -12.14 17.52 1.70
N ASP A 207 -12.32 18.84 1.67
CA ASP A 207 -12.14 19.63 0.47
C ASP A 207 -10.67 19.76 0.06
N ALA A 208 -9.76 19.87 1.04
CA ALA A 208 -8.32 19.85 0.81
C ALA A 208 -7.85 18.56 0.12
N LEU A 209 -8.56 17.45 0.36
CA LEU A 209 -8.30 16.16 -0.29
C LEU A 209 -9.02 16.04 -1.64
N LEU A 210 -10.33 16.27 -1.68
CA LEU A 210 -11.15 15.97 -2.85
C LEU A 210 -10.95 16.95 -4.01
N GLN A 211 -10.91 18.26 -3.74
CA GLN A 211 -10.85 19.27 -4.80
C GLN A 211 -9.64 19.10 -5.75
N PRO A 212 -8.39 18.93 -5.26
CA PRO A 212 -7.26 18.70 -6.17
C PRO A 212 -7.36 17.37 -6.92
N LEU A 213 -7.89 16.30 -6.31
CA LEU A 213 -8.06 15.01 -6.99
C LEU A 213 -9.10 15.10 -8.11
N GLU A 214 -10.25 15.69 -7.83
CA GLU A 214 -11.33 15.89 -8.79
C GLU A 214 -10.92 16.82 -9.95
N ALA A 215 -10.20 17.90 -9.66
CA ALA A 215 -9.69 18.81 -10.69
C ALA A 215 -8.75 18.10 -11.66
N TYR A 216 -7.86 17.24 -11.15
CA TYR A 216 -6.99 16.41 -11.98
C TYR A 216 -7.81 15.43 -12.85
N PHE A 217 -8.77 14.72 -12.26
CA PHE A 217 -9.62 13.76 -12.99
C PHE A 217 -10.40 14.45 -14.11
N ARG A 218 -11.08 15.55 -13.81
CA ARG A 218 -11.94 16.28 -14.73
C ARG A 218 -11.14 16.95 -15.85
N GLU A 219 -10.11 17.72 -15.50
CA GLU A 219 -9.50 18.66 -16.43
C GLU A 219 -8.23 18.15 -17.10
N GLU A 220 -7.49 17.25 -16.45
CA GLU A 220 -6.25 16.71 -17.01
C GLU A 220 -6.47 15.34 -17.64
N TRP A 221 -6.93 14.36 -16.86
CA TRP A 221 -7.09 13.01 -17.40
C TRP A 221 -8.28 12.90 -18.36
N ASN A 222 -9.50 13.17 -17.88
CA ASN A 222 -10.69 13.03 -18.73
C ASN A 222 -10.69 14.03 -19.89
N GLY A 223 -10.17 15.24 -19.68
CA GLY A 223 -9.92 16.20 -20.76
C GLY A 223 -9.01 15.65 -21.85
N ARG A 224 -7.89 15.00 -21.48
CA ARG A 224 -6.99 14.32 -22.43
C ARG A 224 -7.68 13.18 -23.17
N VAL A 225 -8.43 12.34 -22.47
CA VAL A 225 -9.16 11.21 -23.08
C VAL A 225 -10.14 11.71 -24.13
N VAL A 226 -10.94 12.74 -23.81
CA VAL A 226 -11.88 13.35 -24.76
C VAL A 226 -11.14 13.93 -25.97
N ALA A 227 -10.06 14.68 -25.76
CA ALA A 227 -9.28 15.26 -26.86
C ALA A 227 -8.70 14.18 -27.80
N GLN A 228 -8.28 13.03 -27.26
CA GLN A 228 -7.80 11.90 -28.04
C GLN A 228 -8.92 11.22 -28.84
N GLN A 229 -10.10 11.08 -28.25
CA GLN A 229 -11.28 10.50 -28.91
C GLN A 229 -11.75 11.39 -30.08
N THR A 230 -11.81 12.71 -29.90
CA THR A 230 -12.19 13.67 -30.96
C THR A 230 -11.17 13.74 -32.10
N LYS A 231 -9.86 13.66 -31.80
CA LYS A 231 -8.81 13.61 -32.83
C LYS A 231 -8.86 12.33 -33.68
N ARG A 232 -9.45 11.24 -33.15
CA ARG A 232 -9.68 9.99 -33.91
C ARG A 232 -10.88 10.12 -34.84
N SER A 233 -12.01 10.65 -34.38
CA SER A 233 -13.22 10.79 -35.21
C SER A 233 -13.04 11.71 -36.41
N THR A 234 -12.07 12.63 -36.35
CA THR A 234 -11.76 13.59 -37.42
C THR A 234 -10.70 13.11 -38.42
N ARG A 235 -10.04 11.97 -38.19
CA ARG A 235 -8.93 11.48 -39.03
C ARG A 235 -9.40 10.36 -39.96
N TRP A 236 -9.79 10.74 -41.19
CA TRP A 236 -10.04 9.86 -42.34
C TRP A 236 -8.75 9.20 -42.88
N ARG A 237 -7.97 8.52 -42.04
CA ARG A 237 -6.81 7.72 -42.49
C ARG A 237 -6.92 6.30 -41.96
N GLU A 238 -7.37 5.40 -42.82
CA GLU A 238 -7.55 3.96 -42.56
C GLU A 238 -6.23 3.22 -42.28
N ASP A 239 -5.08 3.82 -42.62
CA ASP A 239 -3.80 3.08 -42.69
C ASP A 239 -2.97 3.06 -41.40
N LYS A 240 -3.45 3.64 -40.29
CA LYS A 240 -2.76 3.54 -38.99
C LYS A 240 -3.64 2.88 -37.95
N PRO A 241 -3.22 1.75 -37.34
CA PRO A 241 -3.94 1.17 -36.22
C PRO A 241 -4.04 2.26 -35.15
N ALA A 242 -5.27 2.64 -34.84
CA ALA A 242 -5.52 3.75 -33.97
C ALA A 242 -5.03 3.35 -32.56
N GLY A 243 -4.13 4.15 -31.95
CA GLY A 243 -3.53 3.84 -30.64
C GLY A 243 -4.59 3.64 -29.53
N PRO A 244 -4.24 2.99 -28.40
CA PRO A 244 -5.21 2.53 -27.40
C PRO A 244 -6.17 3.64 -26.94
N LEU A 245 -7.45 3.29 -26.82
CA LEU A 245 -8.45 4.19 -26.24
C LEU A 245 -8.35 4.09 -24.72
N PHE A 246 -7.78 5.11 -24.10
CA PHE A 246 -7.84 5.26 -22.65
C PHE A 246 -9.29 5.40 -22.19
N ARG A 247 -9.55 4.95 -20.97
CA ARG A 247 -10.83 5.09 -20.30
C ARG A 247 -10.88 6.40 -19.52
N LYS A 248 -12.08 6.97 -19.43
CA LYS A 248 -12.35 8.04 -18.46
C LYS A 248 -12.20 7.46 -17.05
N VAL A 249 -11.89 8.32 -16.10
CA VAL A 249 -11.87 7.97 -14.68
C VAL A 249 -13.05 8.59 -13.96
N SER A 250 -13.62 7.86 -13.01
CA SER A 250 -14.61 8.35 -12.06
C SER A 250 -14.07 8.25 -10.64
N LEU A 251 -14.61 9.07 -9.74
CA LEU A 251 -14.27 9.08 -8.33
C LEU A 251 -15.53 8.95 -7.50
N ASP A 252 -15.64 7.85 -6.78
CA ASP A 252 -16.69 7.60 -5.81
C ASP A 252 -16.21 8.03 -4.41
N ILE A 253 -17.11 8.55 -3.58
CA ILE A 253 -16.79 8.91 -2.19
C ILE A 253 -17.45 7.87 -1.30
N TRP A 254 -16.62 7.07 -0.63
CA TRP A 254 -17.06 6.08 0.35
C TRP A 254 -16.97 6.70 1.73
N GLU A 255 -18.09 7.22 2.21
CA GLU A 255 -18.16 7.90 3.51
C GLU A 255 -18.53 6.91 4.61
N LEU A 256 -17.60 6.69 5.53
CA LEU A 256 -17.75 5.81 6.68
C LEU A 256 -18.39 6.56 7.83
N LYS A 257 -19.45 5.97 8.38
CA LYS A 257 -20.20 6.49 9.53
C LYS A 257 -19.81 5.78 10.82
N GLY A 258 -19.71 6.54 11.91
CA GLY A 258 -19.44 6.01 13.24
C GLY A 258 -18.01 5.44 13.40
N GLY A 259 -17.83 4.58 14.39
CA GLY A 259 -16.53 4.03 14.77
C GLY A 259 -16.01 2.90 13.85
N PRO A 260 -14.72 2.56 13.97
CA PRO A 260 -14.03 1.58 13.11
C PRO A 260 -14.64 0.17 13.13
N GLU A 261 -15.37 -0.19 14.19
CA GLU A 261 -16.08 -1.46 14.32
C GLU A 261 -17.12 -1.68 13.21
N GLY A 262 -17.74 -0.61 12.71
CA GLY A 262 -18.76 -0.66 11.67
C GLY A 262 -18.23 -0.45 10.25
N TRP A 263 -16.96 -0.08 10.08
CA TRP A 263 -16.43 0.33 8.78
C TRP A 263 -16.32 -0.84 7.79
N ARG A 264 -16.01 -2.05 8.26
CA ARG A 264 -15.86 -3.22 7.37
C ARG A 264 -17.15 -3.52 6.60
N SER A 265 -18.30 -3.55 7.26
CA SER A 265 -19.58 -3.83 6.60
C SER A 265 -19.98 -2.73 5.61
N GLN A 266 -19.68 -1.47 5.93
CA GLN A 266 -19.93 -0.33 5.04
C GLN A 266 -19.06 -0.41 3.76
N LEU A 267 -17.76 -0.70 3.90
CA LEU A 267 -16.85 -0.88 2.77
C LEU A 267 -17.29 -2.04 1.86
N GLU A 268 -17.72 -3.16 2.43
CA GLU A 268 -18.25 -4.30 1.64
C GLU A 268 -19.55 -3.93 0.92
N ALA A 269 -20.43 -3.14 1.56
CA ALA A 269 -21.66 -2.66 0.94
C ALA A 269 -21.37 -1.73 -0.25
N TYR A 270 -20.46 -0.76 -0.09
CA TYR A 270 -20.02 0.12 -1.17
C TYR A 270 -19.43 -0.67 -2.34
N ASN A 271 -18.50 -1.59 -2.05
CA ASN A 271 -17.82 -2.38 -3.07
C ASN A 271 -18.75 -3.36 -3.79
N SER A 272 -19.73 -3.93 -3.09
CA SER A 272 -20.72 -4.83 -3.69
C SER A 272 -21.71 -4.08 -4.58
N ALA A 273 -22.09 -2.86 -4.21
CA ALA A 273 -22.98 -2.02 -5.00
C ALA A 273 -22.28 -1.50 -6.28
N GLN A 274 -21.05 -1.00 -6.11
CA GLN A 274 -20.28 -0.41 -7.19
C GLN A 274 -18.78 -0.70 -6.99
N PRO A 275 -18.27 -1.81 -7.55
CA PRO A 275 -16.86 -2.14 -7.42
C PRO A 275 -15.99 -1.05 -8.01
N VAL A 276 -14.89 -0.72 -7.33
CA VAL A 276 -13.87 0.24 -7.80
C VAL A 276 -12.57 -0.48 -8.14
N PHE A 277 -11.78 0.09 -9.01
CA PHE A 277 -10.47 -0.44 -9.40
C PHE A 277 -9.45 -0.29 -8.28
N ALA A 278 -9.39 0.88 -7.64
CA ALA A 278 -8.50 1.18 -6.52
C ALA A 278 -9.08 2.27 -5.61
N LEU A 279 -8.58 2.29 -4.37
CA LEU A 279 -8.77 3.41 -3.44
C LEU A 279 -7.59 4.38 -3.57
N LEU A 280 -7.90 5.68 -3.59
CA LEU A 280 -6.93 6.75 -3.78
C LEU A 280 -6.97 7.70 -2.58
N GLY A 281 -5.84 7.82 -1.88
CA GLY A 281 -5.78 8.61 -0.65
C GLY A 281 -6.76 8.10 0.40
N GLY A 282 -7.55 9.03 0.92
CA GLY A 282 -8.50 8.79 2.00
C GLY A 282 -7.98 9.27 3.35
N LEU A 283 -8.92 9.52 4.26
CA LEU A 283 -8.69 10.15 5.55
C LEU A 283 -9.72 9.64 6.56
N VAL A 284 -9.24 9.04 7.65
CA VAL A 284 -10.06 8.54 8.76
C VAL A 284 -9.36 8.87 10.07
N PRO A 285 -10.08 9.02 11.19
CA PRO A 285 -9.46 9.19 12.49
C PRO A 285 -8.72 7.90 12.91
N GLY A 286 -7.55 8.06 13.54
CA GLY A 286 -6.81 6.94 14.12
C GLY A 286 -6.22 5.97 13.08
N SER A 287 -6.35 4.67 13.34
CA SER A 287 -5.71 3.62 12.56
C SER A 287 -6.40 3.34 11.23
N TRP A 288 -5.59 3.14 10.17
CA TRP A 288 -6.08 2.70 8.86
C TRP A 288 -6.37 1.19 8.77
N GLU A 289 -6.15 0.43 9.84
CA GLU A 289 -6.26 -1.03 9.86
C GLU A 289 -7.58 -1.59 9.26
N PRO A 290 -8.78 -1.04 9.57
CA PRO A 290 -10.03 -1.60 9.02
C PRO A 290 -10.09 -1.50 7.49
N VAL A 291 -9.65 -0.38 6.92
CA VAL A 291 -9.62 -0.15 5.47
C VAL A 291 -8.52 -0.97 4.83
N HIS A 292 -7.34 -1.06 5.48
CA HIS A 292 -6.23 -1.91 5.03
C HIS A 292 -6.68 -3.37 4.87
N ARG A 293 -7.30 -3.97 5.91
CA ARG A 293 -7.73 -5.38 5.85
C ARG A 293 -8.78 -5.62 4.80
N PHE A 294 -9.74 -4.68 4.65
CA PHE A 294 -10.70 -4.73 3.55
C PHE A 294 -10.01 -4.75 2.18
N CYS A 295 -8.99 -3.91 1.97
CA CYS A 295 -8.23 -3.84 0.72
C CYS A 295 -7.39 -5.10 0.46
N GLU A 296 -6.71 -5.65 1.46
CA GLU A 296 -5.92 -6.88 1.30
C GLU A 296 -6.81 -8.09 0.98
N ASP A 297 -7.92 -8.25 1.70
CA ASP A 297 -8.86 -9.36 1.50
C ASP A 297 -9.50 -9.32 0.11
N ASN A 298 -9.88 -8.12 -0.35
CA ASN A 298 -10.52 -7.91 -1.64
C ASN A 298 -9.52 -7.67 -2.78
N ARG A 299 -8.20 -7.69 -2.49
CA ARG A 299 -7.13 -7.38 -3.43
C ARG A 299 -7.38 -6.06 -4.17
N ILE A 300 -7.74 -5.00 -3.44
CA ILE A 300 -8.02 -3.65 -3.95
C ILE A 300 -6.80 -2.78 -3.65
N PRO A 301 -6.07 -2.26 -4.66
CA PRO A 301 -5.01 -1.30 -4.43
C PRO A 301 -5.51 -0.11 -3.62
N CYS A 302 -4.82 0.23 -2.53
CA CYS A 302 -5.07 1.40 -1.70
C CYS A 302 -3.82 2.27 -1.72
N ILE A 303 -3.89 3.39 -2.44
CA ILE A 303 -2.71 4.18 -2.79
C ILE A 303 -2.65 5.45 -1.96
N LEU A 304 -1.62 5.52 -1.12
CA LEU A 304 -1.20 6.67 -0.34
C LEU A 304 -2.31 7.26 0.56
N PRO A 305 -3.00 6.45 1.40
CA PRO A 305 -3.94 6.99 2.38
C PRO A 305 -3.22 7.90 3.38
N GLN A 306 -3.94 8.92 3.87
CA GLN A 306 -3.41 9.89 4.80
C GLN A 306 -3.60 9.39 6.24
N THR A 307 -2.55 8.81 6.80
CA THR A 307 -2.55 8.26 8.17
C THR A 307 -1.14 8.24 8.75
N GLU A 308 -1.04 8.46 10.05
CA GLU A 308 0.20 8.26 10.83
C GLU A 308 0.17 6.94 11.63
N LEU A 309 -0.89 6.13 11.44
CA LEU A 309 -1.07 4.80 12.03
C LEU A 309 -1.33 3.75 10.93
N PRO A 310 -0.36 3.54 10.02
CA PRO A 310 -0.45 2.52 8.98
C PRO A 310 -0.32 1.11 9.59
N VAL A 311 -0.85 0.12 8.89
CA VAL A 311 -0.58 -1.29 9.22
C VAL A 311 0.86 -1.62 8.85
N LEU A 312 1.61 -2.21 9.77
CA LEU A 312 2.98 -2.66 9.53
C LEU A 312 2.98 -4.15 9.19
N SER A 313 3.25 -4.48 7.93
CA SER A 313 3.24 -5.85 7.43
C SER A 313 4.39 -6.12 6.48
N SER A 314 4.96 -7.31 6.59
CA SER A 314 6.00 -7.80 5.67
C SER A 314 5.43 -8.63 4.51
N SER A 315 4.12 -8.92 4.53
CA SER A 315 3.46 -9.80 3.56
C SER A 315 2.30 -9.16 2.81
N ASP A 316 1.67 -8.15 3.40
CA ASP A 316 0.56 -7.42 2.78
C ASP A 316 1.07 -6.62 1.58
N TRP A 317 0.22 -6.46 0.56
CA TRP A 317 0.67 -6.05 -0.77
C TRP A 317 -0.16 -4.95 -1.42
N TYR A 318 -1.44 -4.87 -1.12
CA TYR A 318 -2.37 -4.01 -1.84
C TYR A 318 -2.40 -2.58 -1.31
N THR A 319 -1.86 -2.31 -0.13
CA THR A 319 -1.79 -0.94 0.41
C THR A 319 -0.38 -0.36 0.31
N LEU A 320 -0.27 0.84 -0.28
CA LEU A 320 0.97 1.62 -0.37
C LEU A 320 0.83 2.89 0.49
N TYR A 321 1.58 3.01 1.57
CA TYR A 321 1.56 4.15 2.48
C TYR A 321 2.62 5.20 2.16
N PHE A 322 2.38 6.43 2.60
CA PHE A 322 3.40 7.48 2.59
C PHE A 322 4.59 7.15 3.50
N SER A 323 4.37 6.65 4.71
CA SER A 323 5.41 6.37 5.70
C SER A 323 4.99 5.24 6.64
N ARG A 324 5.85 4.83 7.57
CA ARG A 324 5.48 3.97 8.70
C ARG A 324 4.86 4.77 9.87
N GLY A 325 4.52 6.04 9.65
CA GLY A 325 3.90 6.93 10.63
C GLY A 325 4.70 7.06 11.93
N TYR A 326 3.98 7.08 13.07
CA TYR A 326 4.55 7.19 14.41
C TYR A 326 5.64 6.14 14.72
N TYR A 327 5.51 4.91 14.20
CA TYR A 327 6.54 3.87 14.37
C TYR A 327 7.90 4.30 13.80
N GLN A 328 7.90 5.02 12.68
CA GLN A 328 9.12 5.46 12.00
C GLN A 328 9.96 6.40 12.86
N GLU A 329 9.31 7.33 13.54
CA GLU A 329 9.96 8.31 14.41
C GLU A 329 10.61 7.63 15.62
N GLY A 330 9.89 6.72 16.28
CA GLY A 330 10.46 5.92 17.37
C GLY A 330 11.70 5.14 16.94
N ALA A 331 11.63 4.49 15.76
CA ALA A 331 12.77 3.79 15.19
C ALA A 331 13.94 4.74 14.88
N ALA A 332 13.66 5.98 14.42
CA ALA A 332 14.68 6.99 14.15
C ALA A 332 15.44 7.38 15.41
N ALA A 333 14.73 7.62 16.53
CA ALA A 333 15.34 7.94 17.81
C ALA A 333 16.29 6.83 18.29
N ALA A 334 15.89 5.56 18.16
CA ALA A 334 16.74 4.43 18.51
C ALA A 334 18.00 4.36 17.64
N LYS A 335 17.85 4.51 16.33
CA LYS A 335 18.96 4.47 15.37
C LYS A 335 19.94 5.62 15.56
N TYR A 336 19.44 6.82 15.83
CA TYR A 336 20.25 7.98 16.16
C TYR A 336 21.01 7.79 17.47
N LEU A 337 20.33 7.28 18.51
CA LEU A 337 20.96 7.02 19.81
C LEU A 337 22.08 5.97 19.72
N ALA A 338 21.91 4.92 18.91
CA ALA A 338 22.92 3.88 18.71
C ALA A 338 24.20 4.39 18.02
N LYS A 339 24.08 5.41 17.15
CA LYS A 339 25.22 6.00 16.42
C LYS A 339 25.85 7.19 17.12
N SER A 340 25.15 7.77 18.09
CA SER A 340 25.55 9.02 18.71
C SER A 340 26.71 8.84 19.70
N PRO A 341 27.85 9.51 19.50
CA PRO A 341 28.89 9.57 20.52
C PRO A 341 28.39 10.34 21.75
N GLY A 342 28.79 9.91 22.95
CA GLY A 342 28.53 10.64 24.21
C GLY A 342 27.42 10.10 25.11
N SER A 343 26.76 8.99 24.76
CA SER A 343 25.98 8.21 25.73
C SER A 343 26.86 7.07 26.24
N PRO A 344 27.27 7.05 27.52
CA PRO A 344 27.98 5.92 28.10
C PRO A 344 27.26 4.60 27.79
N ALA A 345 28.03 3.56 27.47
CA ALA A 345 27.46 2.22 27.30
C ALA A 345 26.70 1.84 28.59
N GLY A 346 25.43 1.47 28.44
CA GLY A 346 24.57 1.13 29.59
C GLY A 346 23.78 2.29 30.21
N THR A 347 23.79 3.51 29.64
CA THR A 347 22.88 4.57 30.11
C THR A 347 21.43 4.09 30.10
N PRO A 348 20.70 4.19 31.23
CA PRO A 348 19.29 3.81 31.31
C PRO A 348 18.46 4.60 30.32
N VAL A 349 17.44 3.95 29.75
CA VAL A 349 16.53 4.59 28.80
C VAL A 349 15.12 4.40 29.27
N ILE A 350 14.39 5.51 29.36
CA ILE A 350 12.98 5.53 29.75
C ILE A 350 12.14 6.16 28.64
N GLN A 351 11.02 5.51 28.32
CA GLN A 351 9.99 6.04 27.44
C GLN A 351 8.78 6.42 28.29
N VAL A 352 8.34 7.67 28.17
CA VAL A 352 7.12 8.17 28.75
C VAL A 352 6.09 8.30 27.63
N LEU A 353 4.97 7.60 27.72
CA LEU A 353 3.96 7.56 26.66
C LEU A 353 2.54 7.57 27.23
N ARG A 354 1.60 8.17 26.49
CA ARG A 354 0.17 7.97 26.74
C ARG A 354 -0.25 6.54 26.38
N ASP A 355 -1.23 6.00 27.11
CA ASP A 355 -1.87 4.72 26.77
C ASP A 355 -2.85 4.87 25.60
N ASN A 356 -2.32 5.18 24.42
CA ASN A 356 -3.05 5.34 23.17
C ASN A 356 -2.28 4.70 21.99
N ALA A 357 -2.86 4.73 20.79
CA ALA A 357 -2.28 4.08 19.63
C ALA A 357 -0.97 4.75 19.17
N GLU A 358 -0.91 6.07 19.24
CA GLU A 358 0.20 6.91 18.83
C GLU A 358 1.44 6.66 19.69
N GLY A 359 1.29 6.75 21.02
CA GLY A 359 2.36 6.48 21.99
C GLY A 359 2.86 5.04 21.90
N LYS A 360 1.95 4.07 21.71
CA LYS A 360 2.31 2.66 21.49
C LYS A 360 3.11 2.46 20.21
N ALA A 361 2.72 3.08 19.09
CA ALA A 361 3.42 2.96 17.82
C ALA A 361 4.85 3.51 17.89
N LEU A 362 5.04 4.70 18.46
CA LEU A 362 6.37 5.28 18.73
C LEU A 362 7.23 4.35 19.58
N ALA A 363 6.67 3.87 20.70
CA ALA A 363 7.41 3.01 21.62
C ALA A 363 7.79 1.65 21.02
N GLN A 364 6.92 1.09 20.17
CA GLN A 364 7.19 -0.13 19.41
C GLN A 364 8.32 0.07 18.40
N GLY A 365 8.29 1.18 17.65
CA GLY A 365 9.34 1.55 16.70
C GLY A 365 10.70 1.66 17.36
N PHE A 366 10.76 2.37 18.48
CA PHE A 366 11.98 2.52 19.27
C PHE A 366 12.50 1.18 19.79
N ALA A 367 11.63 0.38 20.41
CA ALA A 367 12.02 -0.91 20.99
C ALA A 367 12.53 -1.90 19.93
N ALA A 368 11.85 -1.98 18.77
CA ALA A 368 12.23 -2.86 17.69
C ALA A 368 13.61 -2.51 17.10
N GLU A 369 13.87 -1.23 16.83
CA GLU A 369 15.13 -0.79 16.26
C GLU A 369 16.28 -0.82 17.28
N ARG A 370 15.98 -0.54 18.56
CA ARG A 370 16.95 -0.69 19.66
C ARG A 370 17.40 -2.13 19.82
N LYS A 371 16.49 -3.10 19.70
CA LYS A 371 16.82 -4.53 19.72
C LYS A 371 17.77 -4.90 18.57
N LYS A 372 17.50 -4.40 17.36
CA LYS A 372 18.35 -4.66 16.18
C LYS A 372 19.75 -4.07 16.30
N THR A 373 19.86 -2.90 16.93
CA THR A 373 21.14 -2.19 17.14
C THR A 373 21.91 -2.67 18.37
N GLY A 374 21.42 -3.70 19.08
CA GLY A 374 22.08 -4.28 20.26
C GLY A 374 21.97 -3.41 21.53
N GLY A 375 21.02 -2.47 21.57
CA GLY A 375 20.78 -1.65 22.75
C GLY A 375 20.18 -2.43 23.92
N GLY A 376 20.46 -1.99 25.15
CA GLY A 376 19.92 -2.59 26.38
C GLY A 376 18.42 -2.38 26.57
N PRO A 377 17.83 -2.89 27.67
CA PRO A 377 16.41 -2.78 27.95
C PRO A 377 15.93 -1.32 28.05
N VAL A 378 14.62 -1.13 27.90
CA VAL A 378 13.95 0.18 27.96
C VAL A 378 12.85 0.12 29.01
N VAL A 379 12.87 1.06 29.94
CA VAL A 379 11.80 1.23 30.92
C VAL A 379 10.65 2.00 30.27
N GLN A 380 9.41 1.62 30.51
CA GLN A 380 8.25 2.34 30.03
C GLN A 380 7.44 2.90 31.20
N ARG A 381 7.16 4.21 31.15
CA ARG A 381 6.16 4.88 31.98
C ARG A 381 4.94 5.16 31.12
N ILE A 382 3.96 4.27 31.22
CA ILE A 382 2.67 4.41 30.54
C ILE A 382 1.78 5.31 31.39
N ILE A 383 1.27 6.38 30.80
CA ILE A 383 0.40 7.37 31.43
C ILE A 383 -1.04 7.11 31.00
N ALA A 384 -1.95 6.98 31.96
CA ALA A 384 -3.37 6.80 31.67
C ALA A 384 -3.94 8.02 30.92
N PRO A 385 -4.99 7.90 30.08
CA PRO A 385 -5.48 9.00 29.26
C PRO A 385 -5.84 10.29 30.03
N THR A 386 -6.27 10.18 31.29
CA THR A 386 -6.69 11.31 32.13
C THR A 386 -5.64 11.75 33.16
N GLU A 387 -4.53 11.03 33.28
CA GLU A 387 -3.47 11.36 34.24
C GLU A 387 -2.75 12.64 33.80
N LYS A 388 -2.44 13.56 34.73
CA LYS A 388 -1.71 14.79 34.41
C LYS A 388 -0.21 14.59 34.54
N THR A 389 0.55 15.24 33.66
CA THR A 389 2.01 15.28 33.68
C THR A 389 2.49 16.67 34.10
N ASP A 390 2.18 17.05 35.34
CA ASP A 390 2.57 18.35 35.90
C ASP A 390 4.02 18.38 36.39
N GLN A 391 4.44 19.50 36.97
CA GLN A 391 5.79 19.67 37.53
C GLN A 391 6.15 18.54 38.52
N ALA A 392 5.22 18.08 39.36
CA ALA A 392 5.48 17.03 40.36
C ALA A 392 5.75 15.68 39.69
N PHE A 393 5.03 15.37 38.61
CA PHE A 393 5.30 14.18 37.79
C PHE A 393 6.72 14.19 37.24
N TRP A 394 7.15 15.30 36.63
CA TRP A 394 8.47 15.42 36.01
C TRP A 394 9.62 15.41 37.03
N THR A 395 9.43 16.07 38.18
CA THR A 395 10.39 16.00 39.30
C THR A 395 10.58 14.57 39.79
N LYS A 396 9.47 13.83 39.95
CA LYS A 396 9.53 12.42 40.37
C LYS A 396 10.24 11.56 39.32
N LEU A 397 9.93 11.74 38.03
CA LEU A 397 10.59 11.01 36.95
C LEU A 397 12.11 11.22 36.94
N ALA A 398 12.56 12.46 37.13
CA ALA A 398 13.99 12.80 37.20
C ALA A 398 14.68 12.18 38.44
N ALA A 399 13.97 12.11 39.58
CA ALA A 399 14.48 11.50 40.80
C ALA A 399 14.59 9.97 40.71
N ASP A 400 13.60 9.31 40.10
CA ASP A 400 13.53 7.85 39.94
C ASP A 400 14.52 7.34 38.87
N HIS A 401 14.89 8.18 37.89
CA HIS A 401 15.73 7.82 36.74
C HIS A 401 16.89 8.80 36.48
N PRO A 402 17.82 8.96 37.44
CA PRO A 402 18.90 9.96 37.34
C PRO A 402 19.83 9.71 36.15
N GLY A 403 20.01 10.72 35.30
CA GLY A 403 20.91 10.65 34.14
C GLY A 403 20.44 9.76 32.99
N ALA A 404 19.19 9.32 32.98
CA ALA A 404 18.64 8.52 31.88
C ALA A 404 18.52 9.33 30.58
N VAL A 405 18.49 8.62 29.45
CA VAL A 405 17.90 9.17 28.22
C VAL A 405 16.40 9.07 28.35
N VAL A 406 15.71 10.20 28.21
CA VAL A 406 14.26 10.28 28.35
C VAL A 406 13.67 10.43 26.95
N LEU A 407 12.73 9.57 26.58
CA LEU A 407 11.92 9.71 25.38
C LEU A 407 10.50 10.06 25.80
N VAL A 408 9.96 11.14 25.26
CA VAL A 408 8.65 11.66 25.60
C VAL A 408 7.76 11.56 24.36
N TRP A 409 6.95 10.51 24.36
CA TRP A 409 5.92 10.24 23.37
C TRP A 409 4.59 10.80 23.87
N LEU A 410 4.57 12.11 24.09
CA LEU A 410 3.42 12.88 24.56
C LEU A 410 3.16 14.10 23.67
N GLY A 411 1.93 14.61 23.72
CA GLY A 411 1.54 15.82 23.00
C GLY A 411 1.98 17.10 23.72
N ALA A 412 1.81 18.25 23.06
CA ALA A 412 2.27 19.55 23.58
C ALA A 412 1.68 19.91 24.96
N ALA A 413 0.40 19.59 25.19
CA ALA A 413 -0.26 19.85 26.47
C ALA A 413 0.33 19.05 27.65
N ASP A 414 0.91 17.88 27.36
CA ASP A 414 1.51 17.01 28.38
C ASP A 414 2.91 17.49 28.79
N LEU A 415 3.50 18.42 28.05
CA LEU A 415 4.81 19.00 28.38
C LEU A 415 4.73 20.08 29.48
N GLU A 416 3.55 20.33 30.05
CA GLU A 416 3.41 21.27 31.17
C GLU A 416 4.38 20.90 32.32
N GLY A 417 5.14 21.88 32.81
CA GLY A 417 6.09 21.65 33.91
C GLY A 417 7.33 20.79 33.58
N ILE A 418 7.54 20.38 32.33
CA ILE A 418 8.67 19.50 31.95
C ILE A 418 10.06 20.08 32.26
N ALA A 419 10.16 21.41 32.42
CA ALA A 419 11.39 22.09 32.85
C ALA A 419 11.94 21.55 34.19
N ALA A 420 11.10 20.93 35.02
CA ALA A 420 11.50 20.25 36.25
C ALA A 420 12.57 19.18 36.06
N LEU A 421 12.72 18.62 34.84
CA LEU A 421 13.81 17.69 34.51
C LEU A 421 15.22 18.29 34.68
N LEU A 422 15.35 19.61 34.66
CA LEU A 422 16.63 20.35 34.78
C LEU A 422 16.69 21.23 36.03
N GLU A 423 15.76 21.12 36.96
CA GLU A 423 15.77 21.96 38.17
C GLU A 423 17.02 21.69 39.03
N PRO A 424 17.52 22.70 39.78
CA PRO A 424 18.74 22.57 40.58
C PRO A 424 18.76 21.42 41.60
N GLY A 425 17.59 20.91 42.00
CA GLY A 425 17.45 19.77 42.91
C GLY A 425 17.66 18.39 42.27
N VAL A 426 17.78 18.30 40.95
CA VAL A 426 17.96 17.04 40.22
C VAL A 426 19.41 16.56 40.34
N LYS A 427 19.62 15.42 41.01
CA LYS A 427 20.95 14.82 41.26
C LYS A 427 21.79 14.65 39.99
N LYS A 428 21.16 14.21 38.91
CA LYS A 428 21.78 14.03 37.59
C LYS A 428 20.74 14.24 36.51
N THR A 429 20.90 15.32 35.76
CA THR A 429 19.99 15.70 34.69
C THR A 429 20.00 14.69 33.53
N PRO A 430 18.90 14.55 32.78
CA PRO A 430 18.87 13.70 31.60
C PRO A 430 19.99 14.05 30.62
N SER A 431 20.69 13.04 30.10
CA SER A 431 21.75 13.28 29.12
C SER A 431 21.19 13.71 27.77
N ARG A 432 19.97 13.24 27.43
CA ARG A 432 19.22 13.56 26.20
C ARG A 432 17.73 13.40 26.45
N LEU A 433 16.96 14.25 25.78
CA LEU A 433 15.51 14.18 25.66
C LEU A 433 15.15 13.92 24.19
N PHE A 434 14.22 13.00 23.92
CA PHE A 434 13.63 12.81 22.58
C PHE A 434 12.15 13.14 22.59
N VAL A 435 11.67 13.80 21.55
CA VAL A 435 10.23 14.06 21.30
C VAL A 435 9.89 13.80 19.84
N SER A 436 8.61 13.55 19.54
CA SER A 436 8.11 13.36 18.18
C SER A 436 7.59 14.66 17.59
N ALA A 437 8.00 15.01 16.37
CA ALA A 437 7.51 16.18 15.65
C ALA A 437 6.01 16.07 15.35
N THR A 438 5.57 14.88 14.94
CA THR A 438 4.19 14.60 14.56
C THR A 438 3.28 14.65 15.79
N LEU A 439 3.70 14.05 16.90
CA LEU A 439 2.89 14.02 18.12
C LEU A 439 2.77 15.39 18.81
N LEU A 440 3.78 16.25 18.68
CA LEU A 440 3.74 17.63 19.16
C LEU A 440 2.94 18.57 18.25
N ASP A 441 2.44 18.07 17.10
CA ASP A 441 1.81 18.89 16.06
C ASP A 441 2.64 20.14 15.74
N ARG A 442 3.97 19.97 15.69
CA ARG A 442 4.95 21.03 15.43
C ARG A 442 4.86 22.26 16.37
N SER A 443 4.29 22.09 17.56
CA SER A 443 4.16 23.15 18.58
C SER A 443 5.48 23.38 19.32
N TRP A 444 6.52 23.86 18.63
CA TRP A 444 7.89 23.98 19.14
C TRP A 444 8.02 24.84 20.40
N GLN A 445 7.11 25.79 20.60
CA GLN A 445 7.08 26.67 21.78
C GLN A 445 6.72 25.90 23.06
N SER A 446 6.08 24.73 22.95
CA SER A 446 5.80 23.86 24.10
C SER A 446 7.05 23.28 24.74
N ILE A 447 8.21 23.33 24.06
CA ILE A 447 9.51 22.91 24.59
C ILE A 447 10.19 24.14 25.24
N PRO A 448 10.34 24.16 26.59
CA PRO A 448 10.99 25.26 27.29
C PRO A 448 12.41 25.51 26.81
N ASP A 449 12.82 26.77 26.77
CA ASP A 449 14.15 27.18 26.29
C ASP A 449 15.29 26.45 27.02
N SER A 450 15.16 26.24 28.33
CA SER A 450 16.11 25.51 29.17
C SER A 450 16.37 24.06 28.70
N LEU A 451 15.40 23.40 28.07
CA LEU A 451 15.52 22.00 27.65
C LEU A 451 16.05 21.83 26.24
N ARG A 452 16.06 22.89 25.42
CA ARG A 452 16.35 22.78 23.98
C ARG A 452 17.75 22.22 23.67
N ASP A 453 18.73 22.47 24.54
CA ASP A 453 20.11 21.99 24.35
C ASP A 453 20.23 20.46 24.44
N ILE A 454 19.33 19.81 25.18
CA ILE A 454 19.32 18.35 25.32
C ILE A 454 18.21 17.68 24.51
N THR A 455 17.31 18.48 23.90
CA THR A 455 16.13 17.98 23.20
C THR A 455 16.42 17.70 21.74
N HIS A 456 16.19 16.45 21.36
CA HIS A 456 16.24 15.94 20.01
C HIS A 456 14.82 15.64 19.54
N ILE A 457 14.48 16.06 18.33
CA ILE A 457 13.15 15.90 17.74
C ILE A 457 13.29 14.97 16.55
N THR A 458 12.56 13.86 16.56
CA THR A 458 12.41 13.02 15.36
C THR A 458 11.47 13.73 14.40
N TYR A 459 11.91 13.96 13.17
CA TYR A 459 11.22 14.81 12.21
C TYR A 459 11.10 14.08 10.86
N PRO A 460 9.95 13.46 10.55
CA PRO A 460 9.76 12.60 9.38
C PRO A 460 9.48 13.37 8.09
N ASN A 461 9.57 14.70 8.12
CA ASN A 461 9.21 15.57 7.02
C ASN A 461 10.44 16.27 6.42
N ARG A 462 10.24 16.90 5.27
CA ARG A 462 11.20 17.79 4.64
C ARG A 462 11.40 19.02 5.53
N LEU A 463 12.65 19.45 5.67
CA LEU A 463 12.97 20.66 6.42
C LEU A 463 12.36 21.89 5.72
N PRO A 464 11.93 22.93 6.47
CA PRO A 464 11.25 24.08 5.89
C PRO A 464 12.00 24.73 4.72
N ASP A 465 13.31 24.93 4.86
CA ASP A 465 14.14 25.59 3.84
C ASP A 465 14.24 24.77 2.54
N ASP A 466 14.22 23.44 2.63
CA ASP A 466 14.28 22.53 1.47
C ASP A 466 12.94 22.40 0.73
N SER A 467 11.84 22.88 1.34
CA SER A 467 10.48 22.71 0.81
C SER A 467 10.07 23.79 -0.20
N ARG A 468 10.89 24.82 -0.40
CA ARG A 468 10.54 25.98 -1.22
C ARG A 468 10.17 25.62 -2.66
N TYR A 469 11.04 24.88 -3.36
CA TYR A 469 10.79 24.49 -4.75
C TYR A 469 9.54 23.62 -4.94
N PRO A 470 9.36 22.47 -4.25
CA PRO A 470 8.15 21.67 -4.42
C PRO A 470 6.88 22.44 -4.04
N ARG A 471 6.95 23.31 -3.04
CA ARG A 471 5.84 24.18 -2.61
C ARG A 471 5.45 25.20 -3.68
N GLU A 472 6.42 25.84 -4.33
CA GLU A 472 6.17 26.78 -5.44
C GLU A 472 5.49 26.07 -6.62
N ILE A 473 5.92 24.85 -6.97
CA ILE A 473 5.30 24.04 -8.02
C ILE A 473 3.85 23.65 -7.67
N PHE A 474 3.64 23.15 -6.45
CA PHE A 474 2.32 22.78 -5.93
C PHE A 474 1.36 23.98 -5.91
N THR A 475 1.76 25.09 -5.30
CA THR A 475 0.94 26.30 -5.19
C THR A 475 0.65 26.91 -6.56
N GLY A 476 1.62 26.88 -7.49
CA GLY A 476 1.44 27.28 -8.88
C GLY A 476 0.37 26.45 -9.60
N TRP A 477 0.36 25.13 -9.39
CA TRP A 477 -0.68 24.25 -9.93
C TRP A 477 -2.05 24.53 -9.31
N MET A 478 -2.15 24.68 -7.99
CA MET A 478 -3.41 25.04 -7.30
C MET A 478 -3.99 26.35 -7.87
N LYS A 479 -3.14 27.37 -8.04
CA LYS A 479 -3.51 28.66 -8.64
C LYS A 479 -3.99 28.50 -10.08
N MET A 480 -3.29 27.70 -10.90
CA MET A 480 -3.70 27.40 -12.28
C MET A 480 -5.08 26.75 -12.33
N LYS A 481 -5.37 25.85 -11.38
CA LYS A 481 -6.65 25.17 -11.22
C LYS A 481 -7.71 25.99 -10.50
N LYS A 482 -7.38 27.22 -10.08
CA LYS A 482 -8.26 28.12 -9.31
C LYS A 482 -8.78 27.47 -8.02
N LEU A 483 -7.94 26.66 -7.37
CA LEU A 483 -8.24 26.00 -6.11
C LEU A 483 -7.60 26.75 -4.94
N PRO A 484 -8.30 26.93 -3.82
CA PRO A 484 -7.70 27.41 -2.58
C PRO A 484 -6.77 26.33 -1.98
N VAL A 485 -5.73 26.75 -1.26
CA VAL A 485 -4.95 25.84 -0.42
C VAL A 485 -5.59 25.86 0.97
N LEU A 486 -6.49 24.90 1.23
CA LEU A 486 -7.23 24.79 2.49
C LEU A 486 -6.33 24.20 3.58
N ASN A 487 -5.90 22.97 3.39
CA ASN A 487 -4.86 22.33 4.21
C ASN A 487 -3.68 21.94 3.31
N GLU A 488 -2.54 22.61 3.47
CA GLU A 488 -1.39 22.42 2.59
C GLU A 488 -0.83 21.00 2.64
N GLU A 489 -0.76 20.39 3.82
CA GLU A 489 -0.20 19.05 3.95
C GLU A 489 -1.09 18.04 3.22
N ILE A 490 -2.40 18.11 3.41
CA ILE A 490 -3.38 17.24 2.73
C ILE A 490 -3.35 17.49 1.21
N SER A 491 -3.49 18.74 0.78
CA SER A 491 -3.58 19.07 -0.65
C SER A 491 -2.28 18.78 -1.40
N SER A 492 -1.12 18.98 -0.78
CA SER A 492 0.17 18.67 -1.42
C SER A 492 0.44 17.17 -1.51
N LYS A 493 0.00 16.36 -0.54
CA LYS A 493 0.00 14.89 -0.63
C LYS A 493 -0.90 14.41 -1.79
N VAL A 494 -2.09 15.01 -1.97
CA VAL A 494 -2.96 14.68 -3.11
C VAL A 494 -2.39 15.15 -4.45
N TYR A 495 -1.76 16.33 -4.49
CA TYR A 495 -1.07 16.79 -5.69
C TYR A 495 0.00 15.79 -6.16
N LEU A 496 0.81 15.28 -5.22
CA LEU A 496 1.78 14.23 -5.50
C LEU A 496 1.11 12.94 -5.99
N LEU A 497 0.03 12.49 -5.34
CA LEU A 497 -0.76 11.35 -5.79
C LEU A 497 -1.22 11.52 -7.24
N ASN A 498 -1.72 12.70 -7.61
CA ASN A 498 -2.11 13.02 -8.98
C ASN A 498 -0.95 12.91 -9.98
N ARG A 499 0.27 13.34 -9.59
CA ARG A 499 1.46 13.24 -10.46
C ARG A 499 1.87 11.78 -10.67
N ILE A 500 1.82 10.96 -9.63
CA ILE A 500 2.06 9.52 -9.71
C ILE A 500 1.01 8.87 -10.63
N LEU A 501 -0.29 9.11 -10.36
CA LEU A 501 -1.39 8.59 -11.17
C LEU A 501 -1.29 8.99 -12.64
N ALA A 502 -0.86 10.21 -12.95
CA ALA A 502 -0.72 10.67 -14.33
C ALA A 502 0.27 9.85 -15.15
N LEU A 503 1.36 9.38 -14.55
CA LEU A 503 2.31 8.48 -15.21
C LEU A 503 1.74 7.06 -15.24
N THR A 504 1.28 6.56 -14.09
CA THR A 504 0.79 5.18 -13.97
C THR A 504 -0.39 4.89 -14.90
N LEU A 505 -1.34 5.81 -15.08
CA LEU A 505 -2.49 5.61 -15.97
C LEU A 505 -2.08 5.59 -17.46
N VAL A 506 -1.02 6.31 -17.84
CA VAL A 506 -0.46 6.23 -19.20
C VAL A 506 0.16 4.86 -19.45
N ASP A 507 0.95 4.39 -18.50
CA ASP A 507 1.69 3.13 -18.61
C ASP A 507 0.78 1.90 -18.44
N LEU A 508 -0.32 2.05 -17.70
CA LEU A 508 -1.39 1.05 -17.60
C LEU A 508 -1.98 0.74 -18.99
N GLY A 509 -2.09 1.75 -19.85
CA GLY A 509 -2.57 1.58 -21.22
C GLY A 509 -3.96 0.96 -21.26
N THR A 510 -4.03 -0.28 -21.76
CA THR A 510 -5.24 -1.11 -21.84
C THR A 510 -5.25 -2.28 -20.87
N GLU A 511 -4.17 -2.46 -20.10
CA GLU A 511 -3.98 -3.62 -19.22
C GLU A 511 -4.54 -3.33 -17.82
N TYR A 512 -5.87 -3.24 -17.70
CA TYR A 512 -6.56 -2.84 -16.46
C TYR A 512 -6.62 -3.97 -15.43
N TYR A 513 -5.45 -4.39 -14.93
CA TYR A 513 -5.30 -5.35 -13.85
C TYR A 513 -4.73 -4.65 -12.61
N ARG A 514 -5.36 -4.87 -11.45
CA ARG A 514 -4.93 -4.27 -10.18
C ARG A 514 -3.50 -4.62 -9.80
N ASP A 515 -3.09 -5.88 -10.03
CA ASP A 515 -1.70 -6.29 -9.80
C ASP A 515 -0.75 -5.53 -10.73
N PHE A 516 -1.13 -5.23 -11.97
CA PHE A 516 -0.29 -4.46 -12.89
C PHE A 516 -0.19 -3.00 -12.49
N PHE A 517 -1.30 -2.43 -11.99
CA PHE A 517 -1.29 -1.08 -11.44
C PHE A 517 -0.30 -0.95 -10.28
N ILE A 518 -0.21 -1.94 -9.38
CA ILE A 518 0.80 -1.96 -8.31
C ILE A 518 2.20 -2.23 -8.89
N ASP A 519 2.33 -3.15 -9.85
CA ASP A 519 3.62 -3.42 -10.49
C ASP A 519 4.20 -2.12 -11.09
N LEU A 520 3.39 -1.30 -11.77
CA LEU A 520 3.82 -0.01 -12.31
C LEU A 520 4.26 0.98 -11.22
N LEU A 521 3.62 0.97 -10.05
CA LEU A 521 4.04 1.78 -8.92
C LEU A 521 5.36 1.29 -8.34
N ASP A 522 5.59 -0.02 -8.28
CA ASP A 522 6.82 -0.63 -7.77
C ASP A 522 8.06 -0.28 -8.61
N PHE A 523 7.88 -0.02 -9.90
CA PHE A 523 8.93 0.47 -10.80
C PHE A 523 8.86 1.99 -11.02
N GLY A 524 8.07 2.69 -10.20
CA GLY A 524 7.98 4.15 -10.21
C GLY A 524 9.31 4.81 -9.85
N LYS A 525 9.56 6.00 -10.40
CA LYS A 525 10.77 6.78 -10.06
C LYS A 525 10.68 7.33 -8.64
N ASP A 526 11.81 7.31 -7.94
CA ASP A 526 11.99 8.00 -6.66
C ASP A 526 11.53 9.47 -6.77
N GLN A 527 10.78 9.94 -5.78
CA GLN A 527 10.27 11.31 -5.73
C GLN A 527 11.12 12.11 -4.74
N THR A 528 11.99 12.96 -5.27
CA THR A 528 12.90 13.83 -4.49
C THR A 528 12.55 15.31 -4.58
N SER A 529 11.78 15.73 -5.58
CA SER A 529 11.50 17.14 -5.88
C SER A 529 10.02 17.49 -6.02
N THR A 530 9.13 16.48 -6.02
CA THR A 530 7.67 16.69 -6.18
C THR A 530 6.93 16.72 -4.84
N SER A 531 7.45 16.03 -3.82
CA SER A 531 6.82 16.03 -2.50
C SER A 531 7.18 17.28 -1.70
N VAL A 532 6.17 18.03 -1.26
CA VAL A 532 6.32 19.13 -0.30
C VAL A 532 6.66 18.58 1.09
N VAL A 533 6.06 17.44 1.45
CA VAL A 533 6.06 16.89 2.80
C VAL A 533 7.28 16.01 3.07
N TYR A 534 7.68 15.16 2.14
CA TYR A 534 8.77 14.20 2.35
C TYR A 534 10.00 14.56 1.50
N PRO A 535 11.22 14.42 2.05
CA PRO A 535 12.45 14.72 1.30
C PRO A 535 12.72 13.69 0.21
N LEU A 536 12.40 12.42 0.47
CA LEU A 536 12.61 11.29 -0.42
C LEU A 536 11.49 10.27 -0.24
N LEU A 537 10.78 9.99 -1.32
CA LEU A 537 9.89 8.83 -1.42
C LEU A 537 10.47 7.85 -2.43
N ARG A 538 10.61 6.59 -2.02
CA ARG A 538 11.12 5.52 -2.85
C ARG A 538 10.01 4.55 -3.21
N PHE A 539 10.13 3.97 -4.40
CA PHE A 539 9.25 2.92 -4.87
C PHE A 539 10.11 1.76 -5.35
N ALA A 540 9.75 0.56 -4.93
CA ALA A 540 10.47 -0.65 -5.27
C ALA A 540 9.53 -1.85 -5.11
N PRO A 541 9.80 -2.99 -5.76
CA PRO A 541 9.05 -4.22 -5.55
C PRO A 541 8.92 -4.58 -4.07
N GLY A 542 7.67 -4.67 -3.59
CA GLY A 542 7.36 -4.98 -2.20
C GLY A 542 7.57 -3.83 -1.20
N GLN A 543 8.00 -2.65 -1.65
CA GLN A 543 8.09 -1.49 -0.77
C GLN A 543 6.72 -0.83 -0.62
N ARG A 544 6.08 -1.07 0.53
CA ARG A 544 4.74 -0.56 0.85
C ARG A 544 4.73 0.69 1.72
N TYR A 545 5.89 1.26 2.02
CA TYR A 545 6.04 2.53 2.73
C TYR A 545 7.03 3.40 1.94
N ALA A 546 6.55 4.48 1.35
CA ALA A 546 7.31 5.24 0.38
C ALA A 546 8.42 6.11 1.03
N SER A 547 8.13 6.74 2.16
CA SER A 547 9.10 7.51 2.95
C SER A 547 9.98 6.54 3.72
N VAL A 548 11.27 6.57 3.40
CA VAL A 548 12.27 5.62 3.89
C VAL A 548 13.14 6.20 4.99
N GLY A 549 12.82 7.35 5.59
CA GLY A 549 13.69 7.89 6.64
C GLY A 549 13.11 8.98 7.52
N CYS A 550 13.95 9.54 8.37
CA CYS A 550 13.56 10.56 9.36
C CYS A 550 14.78 11.40 9.74
N TYR A 551 14.62 12.72 9.90
CA TYR A 551 15.64 13.56 10.49
C TYR A 551 15.61 13.44 12.01
N VAL A 552 16.75 13.73 12.63
CA VAL A 552 16.78 14.17 14.03
C VAL A 552 17.26 15.61 14.04
N VAL A 553 16.48 16.49 14.67
CA VAL A 553 16.73 17.93 14.71
C VAL A 553 16.73 18.44 16.15
N THR A 554 17.35 19.60 16.40
CA THR A 554 17.25 20.35 17.65
C THR A 554 16.59 21.71 17.38
N LEU A 555 16.40 22.51 18.44
CA LEU A 555 15.82 23.85 18.34
C LEU A 555 16.82 24.93 18.75
N THR A 556 16.80 26.07 18.05
CA THR A 556 17.49 27.27 18.52
C THR A 556 16.84 27.86 19.78
N LYS A 557 17.60 28.65 20.53
CA LYS A 557 17.12 29.40 21.70
C LYS A 557 16.22 30.59 21.29
N GLY A 558 15.45 31.10 22.26
CA GLY A 558 14.64 32.32 22.13
C GLY A 558 13.16 32.09 21.79
N ALA A 559 12.42 33.19 21.59
CA ALA A 559 10.95 33.14 21.42
C ALA A 559 10.48 32.44 20.13
N SER A 560 11.32 32.41 19.10
CA SER A 560 11.02 31.81 17.79
C SER A 560 12.04 30.72 17.45
N PRO A 561 11.91 29.51 18.03
CA PRO A 561 12.83 28.41 17.75
C PRO A 561 12.80 28.00 16.27
N ARG A 562 13.98 27.75 15.71
CA ARG A 562 14.16 27.15 14.38
C ARG A 562 14.73 25.75 14.50
N LEU A 563 14.38 24.88 13.55
CA LEU A 563 14.88 23.51 13.47
C LEU A 563 16.33 23.51 12.98
N VAL A 564 17.20 22.76 13.66
CA VAL A 564 18.62 22.59 13.28
C VAL A 564 18.91 21.09 13.12
N PRO A 565 19.20 20.58 11.91
CA PRO A 565 19.47 19.16 11.70
C PRO A 565 20.73 18.71 12.45
N GLN A 566 20.66 17.52 13.06
CA GLN A 566 21.77 16.88 13.77
C GLN A 566 22.47 15.80 12.93
N GLY A 567 22.39 15.93 11.60
CA GLY A 567 22.99 15.02 10.64
C GLY A 567 22.10 14.78 9.42
N GLU A 568 22.55 13.84 8.59
CA GLU A 568 21.85 13.41 7.38
C GLU A 568 20.54 12.65 7.69
N TRP A 569 19.68 12.55 6.67
CA TRP A 569 18.43 11.79 6.70
C TRP A 569 18.65 10.32 7.07
N ILE A 570 18.07 9.87 8.19
CA ILE A 570 18.26 8.50 8.68
C ILE A 570 17.38 7.55 7.88
N LEU A 571 17.98 6.78 6.97
CA LEU A 571 17.29 5.77 6.16
C LEU A 571 16.95 4.50 6.97
N PHE A 572 15.83 3.83 6.66
CA PHE A 572 15.35 2.58 7.28
C PHE A 572 15.53 1.34 6.41
#